data_AF-W7QE71-F1
#
_entry.id   AF-W7QE71-F1
#
_cell.length_a   1.000
_cell.length_b   1.000
_cell.length_c   1.000
_cell.angle_alpha   90.00
_cell.angle_beta   90.00
_cell.angle_gamma   90.00
#
_symmetry.space_group_name_H-M   'P 1'
#
loop_
_entity.id
_entity.type
_entity.pdbx_description
1 polymer ?
#
loop_
_entity_poly.entity_id
_entity_poly.type
_entity_poly.pdbx_seq_one_letter_code
_entity_poly.pdbx_strand_id
1 'polypeptide(L)'
;MSDVKARQPNLAQVLLTDWLSHIWVVILVIAVLMSAYAVIYYAWGNRQLNAEVQQLLEDKDKLDIDWRHMLLEHNALSEHSRIEQIAREKLDMVRPQGQQEKVIKQP
;
A
#
# COMPACT_ATOMS: atom_id res chain seq x y z
N MET A 1 20.68 -78.81 -26.16
CA MET A 1 21.45 -78.05 -25.16
C MET A 1 21.09 -76.58 -25.34
N SER A 2 19.96 -76.18 -24.73
CA SER A 2 19.90 -75.30 -23.55
C SER A 2 19.95 -73.82 -23.91
N ASP A 3 18.73 -73.30 -24.13
CA ASP A 3 18.20 -72.00 -23.73
C ASP A 3 19.09 -70.76 -23.81
N VAL A 4 18.85 -69.96 -24.85
CA VAL A 4 19.07 -68.52 -24.82
C VAL A 4 17.70 -67.83 -24.93
N LYS A 5 17.17 -67.38 -23.80
CA LYS A 5 16.15 -66.33 -23.79
C LYS A 5 16.42 -65.36 -22.67
N ALA A 6 17.30 -64.40 -22.96
CA ALA A 6 17.46 -63.21 -22.14
C ALA A 6 16.09 -62.53 -22.01
N ARG A 7 15.50 -62.61 -20.82
CA ARG A 7 14.30 -61.86 -20.43
C ARG A 7 14.63 -60.39 -20.57
N GLN A 8 14.05 -59.72 -21.57
CA GLN A 8 14.02 -58.27 -21.62
C GLN A 8 13.20 -57.78 -20.43
N PRO A 9 13.80 -57.07 -19.45
CA PRO A 9 13.01 -56.47 -18.39
C PRO A 9 12.21 -55.31 -18.99
N ASN A 10 10.92 -55.22 -18.66
CA ASN A 10 10.11 -54.08 -19.06
C ASN A 10 10.78 -52.79 -18.56
N LEU A 11 11.15 -51.89 -19.48
CA LEU A 11 11.85 -50.65 -19.16
C LEU A 11 11.10 -49.80 -18.13
N ALA A 12 9.76 -49.79 -18.22
CA ALA A 12 8.90 -49.13 -17.26
C ALA A 12 9.03 -49.72 -15.84
N GLN A 13 9.24 -51.04 -15.72
CA GLN A 13 9.45 -51.70 -14.44
C GLN A 13 10.81 -51.38 -13.85
N VAL A 14 11.86 -51.32 -14.69
CA VAL A 14 13.23 -50.95 -14.25
C VAL A 14 13.24 -49.50 -13.76
N LEU A 15 12.63 -48.58 -14.50
CA LEU A 15 12.51 -47.18 -14.11
C LEU A 15 11.74 -47.02 -12.80
N LEU A 16 10.63 -47.75 -12.60
CA LEU A 16 9.86 -47.75 -11.36
C LEU A 16 10.65 -48.28 -10.17
N THR A 17 11.42 -49.36 -10.35
CA THR A 17 12.26 -49.92 -9.29
C THR A 17 13.44 -49.01 -8.93
N ASP A 18 14.03 -48.34 -9.93
CA ASP A 18 15.15 -47.42 -9.72
C ASP A 18 14.69 -46.14 -8.99
N TRP A 19 13.48 -45.68 -9.29
CA TRP A 19 12.78 -44.60 -8.58
C TRP A 19 12.50 -44.94 -7.11
N LEU A 20 12.10 -46.19 -6.83
CA LEU A 20 11.86 -46.67 -5.46
C LEU A 20 13.16 -46.82 -4.65
N SER A 21 14.25 -47.23 -5.29
CA SER A 21 15.57 -47.35 -4.65
C SER A 21 16.13 -45.99 -4.22
N HIS A 22 15.75 -44.91 -4.91
CA HIS A 22 16.24 -43.55 -4.67
C HIS A 22 15.16 -42.64 -4.07
N ILE A 23 14.43 -43.15 -3.08
CA ILE A 23 13.32 -42.44 -2.42
C ILE A 23 13.69 -41.02 -1.96
N TRP A 24 14.93 -40.81 -1.49
CA TRP A 24 15.43 -39.51 -1.05
C TRP A 24 15.49 -38.47 -2.18
N VAL A 25 15.88 -38.89 -3.39
CA VAL A 25 15.94 -38.02 -4.57
C VAL A 25 14.51 -37.64 -4.99
N VAL A 26 13.59 -38.60 -4.98
CA VAL A 26 12.17 -38.36 -5.31
C VAL A 26 11.55 -37.38 -4.32
N ILE A 27 11.80 -37.54 -3.01
CA ILE A 27 11.33 -36.62 -1.97
C ILE A 27 11.89 -35.21 -2.19
N LEU A 28 13.18 -35.10 -2.52
CA LEU A 28 13.82 -33.80 -2.75
C LEU A 28 13.21 -33.09 -3.99
N VAL A 29 12.95 -33.83 -5.06
CA VAL A 29 12.26 -33.29 -6.26
C VAL A 29 10.87 -32.78 -5.89
N ILE A 30 10.09 -33.58 -5.15
CA ILE A 30 8.74 -33.18 -4.71
C ILE A 30 8.81 -31.94 -3.80
N ALA A 31 9.77 -31.88 -2.88
CA ALA A 31 9.95 -30.74 -1.99
C ALA A 31 10.27 -29.45 -2.76
N VAL A 32 11.14 -29.52 -3.78
CA VAL A 32 11.47 -28.37 -4.64
C VAL A 32 10.24 -27.92 -5.44
N LEU A 33 9.48 -28.86 -6.00
CA LEU A 33 8.24 -28.54 -6.74
C LEU A 33 7.19 -27.88 -5.82
N MET A 34 7.02 -28.39 -4.60
CA MET A 34 6.12 -27.80 -3.61
C MET A 34 6.58 -26.40 -3.20
N SER A 35 7.89 -26.20 -3.02
CA SER A 35 8.47 -24.88 -2.73
C SER A 35 8.20 -23.88 -3.86
N ALA A 36 8.45 -24.27 -5.10
CA ALA A 36 8.19 -23.42 -6.27
C ALA A 36 6.69 -23.06 -6.37
N TYR A 37 5.81 -24.05 -6.16
CA TYR A 37 4.36 -23.82 -6.16
C TYR A 37 3.91 -22.90 -5.02
N ALA A 38 4.45 -23.09 -3.81
CA ALA A 38 4.15 -22.25 -2.66
C ALA A 38 4.53 -20.80 -2.93
N VAL A 39 5.70 -20.54 -3.51
CA VAL A 39 6.13 -19.18 -3.89
C VAL A 39 5.14 -18.54 -4.87
N ILE A 40 4.67 -19.27 -5.88
CA ILE A 40 3.67 -18.78 -6.84
C ILE A 40 2.33 -18.50 -6.16
N TYR A 41 1.90 -19.38 -5.27
CA TYR A 41 0.67 -19.24 -4.50
C TYR A 41 0.70 -18.00 -3.60
N TYR A 42 1.81 -17.79 -2.87
CA TYR A 42 2.01 -16.60 -2.06
C TYR A 42 2.10 -15.33 -2.92
N ALA A 43 2.74 -15.39 -4.09
CA ALA A 43 2.80 -14.24 -5.01
C ALA A 43 1.40 -13.86 -5.54
N TRP A 44 0.54 -14.84 -5.83
CA TRP A 44 -0.84 -14.60 -6.21
C TRP A 44 -1.66 -14.00 -5.06
N GLY A 45 -1.56 -14.58 -3.85
CA GLY A 45 -2.28 -14.09 -2.66
C GLY A 45 -1.85 -12.68 -2.22
N ASN A 46 -0.56 -12.35 -2.35
CA ASN A 46 -0.06 -11.01 -2.07
C ASN A 46 -0.72 -9.94 -2.94
N ARG A 47 -1.11 -10.28 -4.18
CA ARG A 47 -1.73 -9.31 -5.08
C ARG A 47 -3.15 -8.93 -4.64
N GLN A 48 -3.87 -9.84 -3.99
CA GLN A 48 -5.23 -9.60 -3.51
C GLN A 48 -5.25 -8.93 -2.13
N LEU A 49 -4.35 -9.33 -1.21
CA LEU A 49 -4.29 -8.78 0.14
C LEU A 49 -3.78 -7.33 0.16
N ASN A 50 -2.92 -6.97 -0.78
CA ASN A 50 -2.47 -5.58 -0.92
C ASN A 50 -3.59 -4.65 -1.39
N ALA A 51 -4.58 -5.12 -2.15
CA ALA A 51 -5.63 -4.25 -2.69
C ALA A 51 -6.52 -3.64 -1.58
N GLU A 52 -6.85 -4.43 -0.56
CA GLU A 52 -7.68 -3.95 0.56
C GLU A 52 -6.92 -2.97 1.46
N VAL A 53 -5.64 -3.26 1.73
CA VAL A 53 -4.75 -2.34 2.46
C VAL A 53 -4.55 -1.04 1.67
N GLN A 54 -4.38 -1.12 0.35
CA GLN A 54 -4.22 0.04 -0.51
C GLN A 54 -5.46 0.94 -0.48
N GLN A 55 -6.66 0.35 -0.54
CA GLN A 55 -7.93 1.11 -0.49
C GLN A 55 -8.10 1.86 0.84
N LEU A 56 -7.82 1.19 1.96
CA LEU A 56 -7.97 1.81 3.27
C LEU A 56 -6.96 2.96 3.49
N LEU A 57 -5.76 2.85 2.91
CA LEU A 57 -4.77 3.92 2.90
C LEU A 57 -5.21 5.10 2.02
N GLU A 58 -5.75 4.85 0.83
CA GLU A 58 -6.27 5.91 -0.05
C GLU A 58 -7.39 6.72 0.61
N ASP A 59 -8.31 6.06 1.31
CA ASP A 59 -9.40 6.77 1.98
C ASP A 59 -8.92 7.59 3.19
N LYS A 60 -7.89 7.12 3.91
CA LYS A 60 -7.23 7.92 4.94
C LYS A 60 -6.55 9.15 4.36
N ASP A 61 -5.85 8.99 3.23
CA ASP A 61 -5.14 10.10 2.59
C ASP A 61 -6.10 11.19 2.09
N LYS A 62 -7.25 10.81 1.53
CA LYS A 62 -8.32 11.76 1.14
C LYS A 62 -8.79 12.57 2.35
N LEU A 63 -9.09 11.90 3.46
CA LEU A 63 -9.59 12.57 4.65
C LEU A 63 -8.55 13.53 5.26
N ASP A 64 -7.25 13.17 5.21
CA ASP A 64 -6.17 14.04 5.69
C ASP A 64 -6.00 15.28 4.81
N ILE A 65 -6.18 15.15 3.48
CA ILE A 65 -6.20 16.29 2.56
C ILE A 65 -7.35 17.24 2.89
N ASP A 66 -8.57 16.71 3.05
CA ASP A 66 -9.74 17.52 3.37
C ASP A 66 -9.59 18.21 4.73
N TRP A 67 -9.07 17.49 5.74
CA TRP A 67 -8.78 18.06 7.05
C TRP A 67 -7.77 19.21 6.98
N ARG A 68 -6.68 19.03 6.23
CA ARG A 68 -5.67 20.10 6.03
C ARG A 68 -6.28 21.30 5.31
N HIS A 69 -7.15 21.07 4.33
CA HIS A 69 -7.86 22.15 3.63
C HIS A 69 -8.73 22.96 4.60
N MET A 70 -9.56 22.29 5.39
CA MET A 70 -10.41 22.94 6.41
C MET A 70 -9.58 23.69 7.46
N LEU A 71 -8.44 23.13 7.87
CA LEU A 71 -7.56 23.78 8.83
C LEU A 71 -6.94 25.06 8.26
N LEU A 72 -6.59 25.07 6.97
CA LEU A 72 -6.10 26.27 6.28
C LEU A 72 -7.20 27.34 6.17
N GLU A 73 -8.44 26.94 5.83
CA GLU A 73 -9.59 27.86 5.82
C GLU A 73 -9.83 28.48 7.19
N HIS A 74 -9.81 27.68 8.25
CA HIS A 74 -10.05 28.16 9.61
C HIS A 74 -8.92 29.06 10.12
N ASN A 75 -7.65 28.74 9.83
CA ASN A 75 -6.53 29.61 10.19
C ASN A 75 -6.60 30.95 9.44
N ALA A 76 -6.97 30.96 8.15
CA ALA A 76 -7.17 32.20 7.40
C ALA A 76 -8.30 33.06 7.99
N LEU A 77 -9.41 32.43 8.43
CA LEU A 77 -10.51 33.10 9.12
C LEU A 77 -10.10 33.61 10.52
N SER A 78 -9.31 32.83 11.25
CA SER A 78 -8.91 33.16 12.62
C SER A 78 -7.83 34.25 12.67
N GLU A 79 -6.95 34.35 11.67
CA GLU A 79 -5.98 35.44 11.59
C GLU A 79 -6.69 36.77 11.35
N HIS A 80 -7.63 36.83 10.40
CA HIS A 80 -8.37 38.06 10.10
C HIS A 80 -9.37 38.44 11.21
N SER A 81 -10.16 37.48 11.70
CA SER A 81 -11.17 37.73 12.73
C SER A 81 -10.55 38.16 14.07
N ARG A 82 -9.40 37.56 14.45
CA ARG A 82 -8.72 37.91 15.70
C ARG A 82 -8.07 39.29 15.63
N ILE A 83 -7.47 39.64 14.50
CA ILE A 83 -6.88 40.99 14.31
C ILE A 83 -7.97 42.06 14.36
N GLU A 84 -9.09 41.85 13.67
CA GLU A 84 -10.20 42.80 13.71
C GLU A 84 -10.84 42.93 15.09
N GLN A 85 -11.01 41.83 15.82
CA GLN A 85 -11.57 41.86 17.17
C GLN A 85 -10.63 42.59 18.15
N ILE A 86 -9.32 42.32 18.08
CA ILE A 86 -8.34 43.03 18.91
C ILE A 86 -8.32 44.53 18.56
N ALA A 87 -8.42 44.90 17.28
CA ALA A 87 -8.48 46.28 16.85
C ALA A 87 -9.77 47.00 17.31
N ARG A 88 -10.91 46.31 17.32
CA ARG A 88 -12.16 46.89 17.82
C ARG A 88 -12.19 47.00 19.35
N GLU A 89 -11.85 45.93 20.07
CA GLU A 89 -12.02 45.87 21.53
C GLU A 89 -10.90 46.56 22.31
N LYS A 90 -9.65 46.48 21.86
CA LYS A 90 -8.53 47.10 22.60
C LYS A 90 -8.18 48.50 22.14
N LEU A 91 -8.53 48.87 20.91
CA LEU A 91 -8.17 50.15 20.30
C LEU A 91 -9.40 51.04 20.01
N ASP A 92 -10.61 50.59 20.38
CA ASP A 92 -11.88 51.29 20.18
C ASP A 92 -12.08 51.78 18.72
N MET A 93 -11.54 51.02 17.76
CA MET A 93 -11.53 51.43 16.36
C MET A 93 -12.93 51.31 15.75
N VAL A 94 -13.58 52.45 15.53
CA VAL A 94 -14.83 52.57 14.75
C VAL A 94 -14.49 52.79 13.27
N ARG A 95 -15.20 52.10 12.37
CA ARG A 95 -15.02 52.28 10.92
C ARG A 95 -15.37 53.73 10.55
N PRO A 96 -14.41 54.55 10.07
CA PRO A 96 -14.68 55.96 9.81
C PRO A 96 -15.67 56.10 8.64
N GLN A 97 -16.75 56.84 8.84
CA GLN A 97 -17.63 57.27 7.75
C GLN A 97 -16.92 58.39 6.96
N GLY A 98 -17.14 58.45 5.64
CA GLY A 98 -16.31 59.14 4.63
C GLY A 98 -15.99 60.63 4.82
N GLN A 99 -16.44 61.26 5.91
CA GLN A 99 -16.05 62.62 6.30
C GLN A 99 -14.83 62.67 7.25
N GLN A 100 -14.35 61.53 7.78
CA GLN A 100 -13.19 61.46 8.70
C GLN A 100 -11.95 60.79 8.09
N GLU A 101 -11.93 60.57 6.78
CA GLU A 101 -10.82 59.92 6.08
C GLU A 101 -9.73 60.95 5.76
N LYS A 102 -8.62 60.94 6.50
CA LYS A 102 -7.42 61.73 6.19
C LYS A 102 -6.40 60.85 5.46
N VAL A 103 -6.33 61.01 4.14
CA VAL A 103 -5.33 60.33 3.30
C VAL A 103 -3.98 61.03 3.47
N ILE A 104 -3.06 60.39 4.16
CA ILE A 104 -1.65 60.81 4.25
C ILE A 104 -0.87 60.12 3.13
N LYS A 105 -0.37 60.90 2.17
CA LYS A 105 0.59 60.43 1.17
C LYS A 105 1.96 60.33 1.83
N GLN A 106 2.48 59.13 1.91
CA GLN A 106 3.83 58.86 2.38
C GLN A 106 4.83 59.24 1.27
N PRO A 107 5.99 59.85 1.61
CA PRO A 107 7.03 60.18 0.64
C PRO A 107 7.68 58.94 0.02
#